data_AF-A0A6C0B845-F1
#
_entry.id   AF-A0A6C0B845-F1
#
_cell.length_a   1.000
_cell.length_b   1.000
_cell.length_c   1.000
_cell.angle_alpha   90.00
_cell.angle_beta   90.00
_cell.angle_gamma   90.00
#
_symmetry.space_group_name_H-M   'P 1'
#
loop_
_entity.id
_entity.type
_entity.pdbx_description
1 polymer ?
#
loop_
_entity_poly.entity_id
_entity_poly.type
_entity_poly.pdbx_seq_one_letter_code
_entity_poly.pdbx_strand_id
1 'polypeptide(L)'
;MKIIKKQYTHYVSDKVEVNLNAVEKYNVHVVYFINGLMNSNYLDWLYNQIPLVDYGCPIYIVATIDKEQEKFLRQTTAMLFPKFNIHIECYFENEHEYSGILKVWELAQKHNKRNDIILYFHSKGVTRHPTYSMNRNDAYNIILKDLNKIKEIFTIFPKIDKIGYSSSIKGFIWYNFWFVRGSYAYMVEKPIKTENRYYYEEWLGKKVQTKDKQNHIERPFSYYTYTADSCYGFNANGKTILNIGSWFDNTTNRYKRLPN
;
A
#
# COMPACT_ATOMS: atom_id res chain seq x y z
N MET A 1 -8.29 -7.22 25.51
CA MET A 1 -7.87 -8.65 25.54
C MET A 1 -6.45 -8.85 24.98
N LYS A 2 -5.58 -9.70 25.55
CA LYS A 2 -4.21 -9.96 25.03
C LYS A 2 -4.16 -11.30 24.30
N ILE A 3 -3.94 -11.29 22.98
CA ILE A 3 -3.74 -12.52 22.21
C ILE A 3 -2.23 -12.79 22.13
N ILE A 4 -1.81 -13.90 22.74
CA ILE A 4 -0.42 -14.36 22.71
C ILE A 4 -0.37 -15.61 21.83
N LYS A 5 0.01 -15.45 20.56
CA LYS A 5 0.71 -16.53 19.85
C LYS A 5 2.20 -16.35 20.14
N LYS A 6 2.94 -17.44 20.36
CA LYS A 6 4.34 -17.53 20.83
C LYS A 6 5.38 -16.55 20.23
N GLN A 7 5.06 -15.79 19.18
CA GLN A 7 5.94 -14.83 18.51
C GLN A 7 5.44 -13.38 18.47
N TYR A 8 4.22 -13.06 18.90
CA TYR A 8 3.67 -11.70 18.75
C TYR A 8 2.79 -11.27 19.92
N THR A 9 2.93 -10.00 20.32
CA THR A 9 2.01 -9.34 21.24
C THR A 9 1.12 -8.41 20.44
N HIS A 10 -0.14 -8.80 20.23
CA HIS A 10 -1.16 -7.93 19.66
C HIS A 10 -1.95 -7.25 20.80
N TYR A 11 -1.96 -5.93 20.83
CA TYR A 11 -2.82 -5.16 21.75
C TYR A 11 -4.19 -5.00 21.12
N VAL A 12 -5.17 -5.72 21.65
CA VAL A 12 -6.54 -5.75 21.13
C VAL A 12 -7.43 -4.98 22.09
N SER A 13 -7.89 -3.79 21.65
CA SER A 13 -8.99 -3.06 22.30
C SER A 13 -10.22 -3.96 22.38
N ASP A 14 -11.03 -3.81 23.43
CA ASP A 14 -12.17 -4.70 23.70
C ASP A 14 -13.31 -4.59 22.66
N LYS A 15 -13.17 -3.71 21.64
CA LYS A 15 -14.11 -3.53 20.52
C LYS A 15 -13.68 -4.22 19.21
N VAL A 16 -12.58 -4.96 19.22
CA VAL A 16 -12.01 -5.53 17.99
C VAL A 16 -12.54 -6.93 17.78
N GLU A 17 -13.17 -7.13 16.63
CA GLU A 17 -13.61 -8.45 16.19
C GLU A 17 -12.40 -9.27 15.74
N VAL A 18 -12.29 -10.49 16.25
CA VAL A 18 -11.18 -11.40 15.96
C VAL A 18 -11.71 -12.70 15.36
N ASN A 19 -11.09 -13.17 14.28
CA ASN A 19 -11.39 -14.48 13.71
C ASN A 19 -10.17 -15.42 13.84
N LEU A 20 -10.30 -16.44 14.71
CA LEU A 20 -9.24 -17.43 14.96
C LEU A 20 -9.39 -18.72 14.15
N ASN A 21 -10.51 -18.91 13.45
CA ASN A 21 -10.90 -20.19 12.85
C ASN A 21 -10.84 -20.18 11.31
N ALA A 22 -10.58 -19.04 10.67
CA ALA A 22 -10.51 -18.94 9.22
C ALA A 22 -9.09 -19.24 8.71
N VAL A 23 -8.97 -20.10 7.71
CA VAL A 23 -7.81 -20.15 6.82
C VAL A 23 -8.27 -19.58 5.49
N GLU A 24 -8.10 -18.28 5.29
CA GLU A 24 -8.42 -17.65 4.01
C GLU A 24 -7.29 -17.92 3.02
N LYS A 25 -7.62 -18.49 1.85
CA LYS A 25 -6.70 -18.53 0.71
C LYS A 25 -6.74 -17.16 0.03
N TYR A 26 -5.60 -16.47 0.05
CA TYR A 26 -5.45 -15.15 -0.55
C TYR A 26 -4.84 -15.21 -1.96
N ASN A 27 -5.38 -14.39 -2.86
CA ASN A 27 -4.74 -14.07 -4.14
C ASN A 27 -3.99 -12.75 -3.95
N VAL A 28 -2.75 -12.66 -4.44
CA VAL A 28 -1.92 -11.47 -4.27
C VAL A 28 -1.57 -10.90 -5.63
N HIS A 29 -1.65 -9.59 -5.75
CA HIS A 29 -1.23 -8.82 -6.92
C HIS A 29 -0.29 -7.72 -6.45
N VAL A 30 0.80 -7.52 -7.18
CA VAL A 30 1.85 -6.58 -6.77
C VAL A 30 1.94 -5.46 -7.79
N VAL A 31 1.86 -4.22 -7.34
CA VAL A 31 2.10 -3.03 -8.16
C VAL A 31 3.33 -2.32 -7.62
N TYR A 32 4.36 -2.24 -8.45
CA TYR A 32 5.60 -1.54 -8.15
C TYR A 32 5.72 -0.29 -9.04
N PHE A 33 5.68 0.88 -8.42
CA PHE A 33 5.75 2.14 -9.15
C PHE A 33 7.18 2.72 -9.18
N ILE A 34 7.61 3.18 -10.35
CA ILE A 34 8.89 3.82 -10.60
C ILE A 34 8.63 5.22 -11.17
N ASN A 35 9.25 6.25 -10.57
CA ASN A 35 9.38 7.55 -11.20
C ASN A 35 10.85 7.79 -11.56
N GLY A 36 11.26 7.31 -12.73
CA GLY A 36 12.62 7.43 -13.23
C GLY A 36 12.95 8.82 -13.78
N LEU A 37 11.95 9.61 -14.16
CA LEU A 37 12.13 11.03 -14.48
C LEU A 37 12.63 11.85 -13.27
N MET A 38 12.29 11.43 -12.06
CA MET A 38 12.71 12.08 -10.80
C MET A 38 13.90 11.38 -10.12
N ASN A 39 14.27 10.17 -10.53
CA ASN A 39 15.33 9.40 -9.91
C ASN A 39 16.02 8.47 -10.91
N SER A 40 17.19 8.85 -11.39
CA SER A 40 18.01 8.03 -12.28
C SER A 40 18.47 6.70 -11.68
N ASN A 41 18.47 6.55 -10.34
CA ASN A 41 18.91 5.32 -9.66
C ASN A 41 17.79 4.29 -9.49
N TYR A 42 16.66 4.41 -10.20
CA TYR A 42 15.50 3.51 -10.01
C TYR A 42 15.82 2.02 -10.20
N LEU A 43 16.84 1.67 -11.00
CA LEU A 43 17.25 0.29 -11.21
C LEU A 43 17.87 -0.36 -9.96
N ASP A 44 18.61 0.40 -9.15
CA ASP A 44 19.15 -0.10 -7.88
C ASP A 44 18.00 -0.47 -6.93
N TRP A 45 16.98 0.38 -6.85
CA TRP A 45 15.77 0.10 -6.07
C TRP A 45 15.01 -1.10 -6.60
N LEU A 46 14.80 -1.18 -7.92
CA LEU A 46 14.17 -2.31 -8.58
C LEU A 46 14.91 -3.62 -8.25
N TYR A 47 16.23 -3.64 -8.42
CA TYR A 47 17.09 -4.80 -8.15
C TYR A 47 16.92 -5.33 -6.73
N ASN A 48 16.87 -4.44 -5.75
CA ASN A 48 16.85 -4.83 -4.34
C ASN A 48 15.43 -5.08 -3.78
N GLN A 49 14.40 -4.40 -4.29
CA GLN A 49 13.05 -4.51 -3.73
C GLN A 49 12.20 -5.62 -4.36
N ILE A 50 12.35 -5.89 -5.66
CA ILE A 50 11.56 -6.95 -6.33
C ILE A 50 11.77 -8.34 -5.70
N PRO A 51 13.00 -8.75 -5.34
CA PRO A 51 13.20 -10.04 -4.65
C PRO A 51 12.50 -10.14 -3.29
N LEU A 52 12.15 -9.02 -2.66
CA LEU A 52 11.44 -9.03 -1.37
C LEU A 52 9.99 -9.47 -1.53
N VAL A 53 9.43 -9.36 -2.73
CA VAL A 53 8.03 -9.63 -3.06
C VAL A 53 7.89 -10.84 -4.01
N ASP A 54 8.85 -11.77 -3.96
CA ASP A 54 8.77 -13.05 -4.65
C ASP A 54 7.71 -13.96 -3.99
N TYR A 55 6.46 -13.68 -4.28
CA TYR A 55 5.31 -14.39 -3.73
C TYR A 55 4.73 -15.42 -4.71
N GLY A 56 5.39 -15.67 -5.84
CA GLY A 56 4.86 -16.50 -6.92
C GLY A 56 3.60 -15.92 -7.58
N CYS A 57 3.44 -14.60 -7.60
CA CYS A 57 2.29 -13.91 -8.18
C CYS A 57 2.69 -12.89 -9.27
N PRO A 58 1.74 -12.37 -10.08
CA PRO A 58 2.04 -11.33 -11.04
C PRO A 58 2.53 -10.04 -10.36
N ILE A 59 3.57 -9.45 -10.95
CA ILE A 59 4.12 -8.15 -10.57
C ILE A 59 3.93 -7.17 -11.73
N TYR A 60 3.24 -6.07 -11.47
CA TYR A 60 3.01 -4.97 -12.40
C TYR A 60 3.99 -3.85 -12.08
N ILE A 61 5.02 -3.69 -12.89
CA ILE A 61 5.93 -2.54 -12.83
C ILE A 61 5.31 -1.43 -13.67
N VAL A 62 5.00 -0.32 -13.01
CA VAL A 62 4.47 0.88 -13.65
C VAL A 62 5.53 1.96 -13.56
N ALA A 63 6.07 2.38 -14.70
CA ALA A 63 7.23 3.26 -14.76
C ALA A 63 6.92 4.57 -15.50
N THR A 64 7.22 5.68 -14.86
CA THR A 64 7.31 7.00 -15.50
C THR A 64 8.77 7.29 -15.80
N ILE A 65 9.17 7.26 -17.07
CA ILE A 65 10.57 7.30 -17.53
C ILE A 65 10.69 8.07 -18.85
N ASP A 66 11.90 8.43 -19.26
CA ASP A 66 12.14 8.92 -20.61
C ASP A 66 11.84 7.81 -21.64
N LYS A 67 11.25 8.18 -22.78
CA LYS A 67 10.87 7.24 -23.84
C LYS A 67 12.06 6.38 -24.33
N GLU A 68 13.24 6.98 -24.37
CA GLU A 68 14.48 6.31 -24.77
C GLU A 68 14.90 5.19 -23.80
N GLN A 69 14.49 5.28 -22.52
CA GLN A 69 14.82 4.30 -21.49
C GLN A 69 13.91 3.07 -21.50
N GLU A 70 12.78 3.08 -22.21
CA GLU A 70 11.80 1.97 -22.16
C GLU A 70 12.42 0.63 -22.54
N LYS A 71 13.15 0.59 -23.66
CA LYS A 71 13.79 -0.64 -24.14
C LYS A 71 14.79 -1.17 -23.12
N PHE A 72 15.59 -0.26 -22.55
CA PHE A 72 16.60 -0.59 -21.55
C PHE A 72 15.97 -1.14 -20.26
N LEU A 73 14.90 -0.51 -19.74
CA LEU A 73 14.17 -0.98 -18.57
C LEU A 73 13.62 -2.40 -18.81
N ARG A 74 12.95 -2.64 -19.94
CA ARG A 74 12.34 -3.95 -20.24
C ARG A 74 13.39 -5.06 -20.33
N GLN A 75 14.48 -4.81 -21.07
CA GLN A 75 15.56 -5.79 -21.24
C GLN A 75 16.27 -6.09 -19.92
N THR A 76 16.61 -5.04 -19.16
CA THR A 76 17.27 -5.18 -17.86
C THR A 76 16.39 -5.94 -16.88
N THR A 77 15.10 -5.61 -16.81
CA THR A 77 14.15 -6.31 -15.92
C THR A 77 14.02 -7.79 -16.28
N ALA A 78 13.92 -8.13 -17.57
CA ALA A 78 13.84 -9.53 -18.02
C ALA A 78 15.12 -10.31 -17.68
N MET A 79 16.29 -9.67 -17.79
CA MET A 79 17.58 -10.27 -17.44
C MET A 79 17.73 -10.47 -15.93
N LEU A 80 17.32 -9.49 -15.11
CA LEU A 80 17.45 -9.54 -13.66
C LEU A 80 16.47 -10.51 -13.01
N PHE A 81 15.27 -10.66 -13.56
CA PHE A 81 14.18 -11.41 -12.94
C PHE A 81 13.54 -12.44 -13.89
N PRO A 82 14.34 -13.34 -14.51
CA PRO A 82 13.86 -14.22 -15.58
C PRO A 82 12.77 -15.22 -15.14
N LYS A 83 12.61 -15.44 -13.83
CA LYS A 83 11.63 -16.37 -13.25
C LYS A 83 10.35 -15.68 -12.77
N PHE A 84 10.34 -14.35 -12.71
CA PHE A 84 9.20 -13.60 -12.18
C PHE A 84 8.19 -13.35 -13.29
N ASN A 85 6.90 -13.44 -12.95
CA ASN A 85 5.82 -13.04 -13.85
C ASN A 85 5.65 -11.51 -13.80
N ILE A 86 6.44 -10.80 -14.61
CA ILE A 86 6.48 -9.34 -14.63
C ILE A 86 5.75 -8.77 -15.84
N HIS A 87 4.87 -7.81 -15.59
CA HIS A 87 4.23 -6.96 -16.59
C HIS A 87 4.78 -5.53 -16.44
N ILE A 88 5.19 -4.89 -17.54
CA ILE A 88 5.78 -3.55 -17.51
C ILE A 88 4.94 -2.60 -18.36
N GLU A 89 4.51 -1.50 -17.75
CA GLU A 89 3.80 -0.39 -18.38
C GLU A 89 4.61 0.90 -18.21
N CYS A 90 4.87 1.59 -19.31
CA CYS A 90 5.70 2.80 -19.34
C CYS A 90 4.85 4.02 -19.69
N TYR A 91 5.12 5.11 -18.99
CA TYR A 91 4.53 6.43 -19.16
C TYR A 91 5.67 7.44 -19.32
N PHE A 92 5.45 8.50 -20.09
CA PHE A 92 6.52 9.42 -20.51
C PHE A 92 6.33 10.85 -19.99
N GLU A 93 5.33 11.06 -19.13
CA GLU A 93 5.03 12.34 -18.51
C GLU A 93 5.07 12.20 -16.98
N ASN A 94 5.60 13.22 -16.29
CA ASN A 94 5.68 13.21 -14.83
C ASN A 94 4.32 13.53 -14.19
N GLU A 95 3.48 12.51 -14.04
CA GLU A 95 2.17 12.60 -13.39
C GLU A 95 2.23 12.15 -11.92
N HIS A 96 3.38 12.39 -11.28
CA HIS A 96 3.70 11.94 -9.93
C HIS A 96 3.57 10.43 -9.74
N GLU A 97 2.48 9.96 -9.11
CA GLU A 97 2.19 8.54 -8.85
C GLU A 97 0.89 8.07 -9.53
N TYR A 98 0.27 8.93 -10.35
CA TYR A 98 -1.02 8.68 -10.99
C TYR A 98 -1.12 7.30 -11.64
N SER A 99 -0.19 6.96 -12.54
CA SER A 99 -0.23 5.70 -13.28
C SER A 99 -0.12 4.48 -12.36
N GLY A 100 0.69 4.56 -11.30
CA GLY A 100 0.82 3.50 -10.32
C GLY A 100 -0.47 3.28 -9.52
N ILE A 101 -1.07 4.37 -9.04
CA ILE A 101 -2.34 4.33 -8.31
C ILE A 101 -3.50 3.90 -9.21
N LEU A 102 -3.52 4.35 -10.47
CA LEU A 102 -4.50 3.93 -11.48
C LEU A 102 -4.42 2.42 -11.70
N LYS A 103 -3.21 1.85 -11.78
CA LYS A 103 -3.04 0.39 -11.89
C LYS A 103 -3.67 -0.35 -10.72
N VAL A 104 -3.48 0.13 -9.50
CA VAL A 104 -4.13 -0.47 -8.31
C VAL A 104 -5.65 -0.43 -8.45
N TRP A 105 -6.20 0.72 -8.85
CA TRP A 105 -7.64 0.85 -9.07
C TRP A 105 -8.17 -0.12 -10.13
N GLU A 106 -7.48 -0.23 -11.28
CA GLU A 106 -7.83 -1.15 -12.36
C GLU A 106 -7.81 -2.62 -11.92
N LEU A 107 -6.76 -3.02 -11.19
CA LEU A 107 -6.67 -4.37 -10.62
C LEU A 107 -7.80 -4.61 -9.63
N ALA A 108 -8.16 -3.64 -8.80
CA ALA A 108 -9.25 -3.77 -7.85
C ALA A 108 -10.63 -3.85 -8.53
N GLN A 109 -10.80 -3.29 -9.73
CA GLN A 109 -12.02 -3.50 -10.52
C GLN A 109 -12.16 -4.95 -11.01
N LYS A 110 -11.04 -5.64 -11.24
CA LYS A 110 -10.99 -7.04 -11.71
C LYS A 110 -10.96 -8.05 -10.55
N HIS A 111 -10.25 -7.71 -9.49
CA HIS A 111 -9.97 -8.53 -8.31
C HIS A 111 -10.57 -7.84 -7.08
N ASN A 112 -11.89 -7.90 -6.97
CA ASN A 112 -12.68 -7.17 -5.99
C ASN A 112 -13.12 -8.02 -4.79
N LYS A 113 -12.61 -9.25 -4.66
CA LYS A 113 -12.98 -10.11 -3.55
C LYS A 113 -12.21 -9.71 -2.30
N ARG A 114 -12.76 -10.12 -1.16
CA ARG A 114 -12.20 -9.84 0.16
C ARG A 114 -10.85 -10.52 0.41
N ASN A 115 -10.63 -11.66 -0.25
CA ASN A 115 -9.38 -12.43 -0.20
C ASN A 115 -8.43 -12.11 -1.36
N ASP A 116 -8.77 -11.14 -2.22
CA ASP A 116 -7.80 -10.54 -3.13
C ASP A 116 -7.02 -9.48 -2.34
N ILE A 117 -5.70 -9.49 -2.44
CA ILE A 117 -4.79 -8.52 -1.82
C ILE A 117 -4.03 -7.84 -2.94
N ILE A 118 -3.99 -6.51 -2.91
CA ILE A 118 -3.12 -5.71 -3.77
C ILE A 118 -2.04 -5.07 -2.90
N LEU A 119 -0.78 -5.33 -3.22
CA LEU A 119 0.37 -4.64 -2.66
C LEU A 119 0.71 -3.47 -3.59
N TYR A 120 0.76 -2.25 -3.05
CA TYR A 120 1.34 -1.10 -3.71
C TYR A 120 2.59 -0.64 -2.97
N PHE A 121 3.65 -0.40 -3.73
CA PHE A 121 4.86 0.24 -3.25
C PHE A 121 5.60 0.86 -4.41
N HIS A 122 6.60 1.68 -4.10
CA HIS A 122 7.34 2.41 -5.11
C HIS A 122 8.82 2.52 -4.77
N SER A 123 9.63 2.88 -5.76
CA SER A 123 11.08 3.12 -5.60
C SER A 123 11.43 4.34 -4.74
N LYS A 124 10.45 4.99 -4.10
CA LYS A 124 10.54 6.29 -3.40
C LYS A 124 11.14 6.23 -1.98
N GLY A 125 12.33 5.65 -1.85
CA GLY A 125 13.35 6.25 -0.97
C GLY A 125 13.92 7.57 -1.53
N VAL A 126 13.49 7.92 -2.75
CA VAL A 126 13.89 9.02 -3.65
C VAL A 126 14.01 10.40 -3.02
N THR A 127 13.21 10.77 -2.01
CA THR A 127 13.28 12.14 -1.45
C THR A 127 14.25 12.29 -0.28
N ARG A 128 14.78 11.18 0.26
CA ARG A 128 15.63 11.21 1.46
C ARG A 128 16.95 10.47 1.31
N HIS A 129 17.02 9.46 0.43
CA HIS A 129 18.20 8.61 0.30
C HIS A 129 18.53 8.33 -1.17
N PRO A 130 19.75 8.66 -1.63
CA PRO A 130 20.13 8.54 -3.04
C PRO A 130 20.31 7.09 -3.52
N THR A 131 20.45 6.11 -2.62
CA THR A 131 20.65 4.69 -2.95
C THR A 131 19.83 3.78 -2.03
N TYR A 132 19.53 2.55 -2.49
CA TYR A 132 18.85 1.55 -1.67
C TYR A 132 19.65 1.18 -0.43
N SER A 133 20.99 1.10 -0.55
CA SER A 133 21.89 0.69 0.54
C SER A 133 21.71 1.53 1.81
N MET A 134 21.44 2.83 1.67
CA MET A 134 21.21 3.76 2.77
C MET A 134 19.85 3.59 3.45
N ASN A 135 18.94 2.83 2.84
CA ASN A 135 17.57 2.63 3.26
C ASN A 135 17.24 1.14 3.53
N ARG A 136 18.23 0.24 3.42
CA ARG A 136 18.02 -1.23 3.51
C ARG A 136 17.30 -1.69 4.79
N ASN A 137 17.43 -0.92 5.87
CA ASN A 137 16.85 -1.20 7.19
C ASN A 137 15.54 -0.45 7.46
N ASP A 138 14.99 0.29 6.49
CA ASP A 138 13.74 0.99 6.70
C ASP A 138 12.59 0.01 6.91
N ALA A 139 11.65 0.46 7.73
CA ALA A 139 10.46 -0.28 8.14
C ALA A 139 9.60 -0.76 6.96
N TYR A 140 9.69 -0.11 5.80
CA TYR A 140 8.98 -0.53 4.58
C TYR A 140 9.45 -1.92 4.13
N ASN A 141 10.75 -2.21 4.18
CA ASN A 141 11.28 -3.53 3.79
C ASN A 141 10.80 -4.64 4.72
N ILE A 142 10.50 -4.33 5.99
CA ILE A 142 9.93 -5.31 6.94
C ILE A 142 8.54 -5.75 6.45
N ILE A 143 7.72 -4.80 6.01
CA ILE A 143 6.36 -5.05 5.53
C ILE A 143 6.38 -5.84 4.21
N LEU A 144 7.34 -5.56 3.34
CA LEU A 144 7.48 -6.25 2.05
C LEU A 144 7.94 -7.71 2.20
N LYS A 145 8.70 -8.08 3.22
CA LYS A 145 9.27 -9.44 3.30
C LYS A 145 8.32 -10.48 3.87
N ASP A 146 7.29 -10.08 4.63
CA ASP A 146 6.49 -11.00 5.44
C ASP A 146 5.02 -11.08 5.01
N LEU A 147 4.78 -11.59 3.79
CA LEU A 147 3.43 -11.79 3.28
C LEU A 147 2.58 -12.70 4.18
N ASN A 148 3.19 -13.69 4.83
CA ASN A 148 2.45 -14.59 5.73
C ASN A 148 1.89 -13.82 6.93
N LYS A 149 2.66 -12.86 7.48
CA LYS A 149 2.14 -11.98 8.52
C LYS A 149 1.01 -11.09 8.05
N ILE A 150 1.09 -10.56 6.83
CA ILE A 150 0.01 -9.77 6.23
C ILE A 150 -1.28 -10.59 6.09
N LYS A 151 -1.18 -11.81 5.57
CA LYS A 151 -2.31 -12.75 5.46
C LYS A 151 -2.89 -13.09 6.84
N GLU A 152 -2.03 -13.32 7.84
CA GLU A 152 -2.46 -13.55 9.22
C GLU A 152 -3.23 -12.35 9.77
N ILE A 153 -2.73 -11.12 9.59
CA ILE A 153 -3.41 -9.91 10.06
C ILE A 153 -4.79 -9.77 9.41
N PHE A 154 -4.90 -9.95 8.09
CA PHE A 154 -6.20 -9.91 7.42
C PHE A 154 -7.14 -11.03 7.90
N THR A 155 -6.62 -12.20 8.23
CA THR A 155 -7.43 -13.31 8.76
C THR A 155 -7.94 -13.00 10.15
N ILE A 156 -7.04 -12.60 11.06
CA ILE A 156 -7.34 -12.33 12.47
C ILE A 156 -8.24 -11.11 12.62
N PHE A 157 -8.02 -10.06 11.82
CA PHE A 157 -8.74 -8.79 11.93
C PHE A 157 -9.61 -8.53 10.70
N PRO A 158 -10.83 -9.09 10.64
CA PRO A 158 -11.67 -8.99 9.47
C PRO A 158 -12.10 -7.56 9.12
N LYS A 159 -12.11 -6.62 10.08
CA LYS A 159 -12.43 -5.21 9.81
C LYS A 159 -11.28 -4.41 9.20
N ILE A 160 -10.08 -4.98 9.16
CA ILE A 160 -8.92 -4.33 8.54
C ILE A 160 -8.96 -4.57 7.04
N ASP A 161 -8.89 -3.45 6.31
CA ASP A 161 -8.87 -3.40 4.86
C ASP A 161 -7.50 -2.97 4.32
N LYS A 162 -6.70 -2.26 5.12
CA LYS A 162 -5.42 -1.67 4.71
C LYS A 162 -4.35 -1.97 5.74
N ILE A 163 -3.16 -2.37 5.30
CA ILE A 163 -2.02 -2.66 6.15
C ILE A 163 -0.78 -1.97 5.55
N GLY A 164 0.03 -1.28 6.35
CA GLY A 164 1.34 -0.83 5.90
C GLY A 164 2.07 0.06 6.88
N TYR A 165 2.93 0.97 6.41
CA TYR A 165 3.77 1.77 7.31
C TYR A 165 3.00 2.94 7.91
N SER A 166 2.69 2.83 9.20
CA SER A 166 1.83 3.77 9.93
C SER A 166 0.48 4.02 9.24
N SER A 167 -0.39 4.81 9.86
CA SER A 167 -1.63 5.25 9.20
C SER A 167 -2.00 6.67 9.61
N SER A 168 -2.71 7.34 8.72
CA SER A 168 -3.26 8.66 8.93
C SER A 168 -4.64 8.58 9.59
N ILE A 169 -5.00 9.62 10.33
CA ILE A 169 -6.37 9.82 10.84
C ILE A 169 -7.41 9.95 9.72
N LYS A 170 -6.98 10.22 8.48
CA LYS A 170 -7.82 10.26 7.28
C LYS A 170 -7.99 8.89 6.62
N GLY A 171 -7.46 7.81 7.21
CA GLY A 171 -7.65 6.46 6.70
C GLY A 171 -6.82 6.06 5.49
N PHE A 172 -5.67 6.69 5.26
CA PHE A 172 -4.66 6.20 4.31
C PHE A 172 -3.40 5.71 5.05
N ILE A 173 -2.53 4.99 4.33
CA ILE A 173 -1.24 4.50 4.82
C ILE A 173 -0.14 5.43 4.31
N TRP A 174 0.79 5.83 5.19
CA TRP A 174 1.83 6.78 4.84
C TRP A 174 2.87 6.18 3.89
N TYR A 175 3.51 7.05 3.08
CA TYR A 175 4.60 6.70 2.16
C TYR A 175 4.23 5.70 1.06
N ASN A 176 2.95 5.38 0.88
CA ASN A 176 2.52 4.51 -0.21
C ASN A 176 3.17 3.11 -0.26
N PHE A 177 3.56 2.58 0.91
CA PHE A 177 3.92 1.17 1.08
C PHE A 177 2.80 0.45 1.84
N TRP A 178 1.87 -0.16 1.10
CA TRP A 178 0.68 -0.77 1.70
C TRP A 178 0.15 -1.97 0.95
N PHE A 179 -0.47 -2.87 1.72
CA PHE A 179 -1.38 -3.90 1.27
C PHE A 179 -2.82 -3.43 1.48
N VAL A 180 -3.69 -3.72 0.51
CA VAL A 180 -5.12 -3.43 0.61
C VAL A 180 -5.94 -4.62 0.11
N ARG A 181 -7.11 -4.83 0.71
CA ARG A 181 -8.09 -5.78 0.15
C ARG A 181 -8.64 -5.28 -1.17
N GLY A 182 -8.78 -6.19 -2.13
CA GLY A 182 -9.43 -5.93 -3.42
C GLY A 182 -10.84 -5.37 -3.24
N SER A 183 -11.63 -5.94 -2.31
CA SER A 183 -12.97 -5.44 -1.97
C SER A 183 -13.01 -4.00 -1.46
N TYR A 184 -11.96 -3.54 -0.79
CA TYR A 184 -11.87 -2.15 -0.34
C TYR A 184 -11.43 -1.25 -1.49
N ALA A 185 -10.34 -1.59 -2.17
CA ALA A 185 -9.79 -0.78 -3.27
C ALA A 185 -10.81 -0.63 -4.42
N TYR A 186 -11.68 -1.63 -4.60
CA TYR A 186 -12.82 -1.57 -5.51
C TYR A 186 -13.74 -0.38 -5.23
N MET A 187 -13.90 0.00 -3.96
CA MET A 187 -14.78 1.07 -3.47
C MET A 187 -14.08 2.43 -3.36
N VAL A 188 -12.80 2.53 -3.70
CA VAL A 188 -12.08 3.80 -3.75
C VAL A 188 -12.38 4.49 -5.07
N GLU A 189 -12.50 5.82 -5.02
CA GLU A 189 -12.70 6.64 -6.21
C GLU A 189 -11.59 6.40 -7.24
N LYS A 190 -11.93 6.41 -8.54
CA LYS A 190 -10.92 6.35 -9.60
C LYS A 190 -9.98 7.55 -9.44
N PRO A 191 -8.64 7.34 -9.43
CA PRO A 191 -7.72 8.46 -9.33
C PRO A 191 -7.87 9.39 -10.54
N ILE A 192 -7.70 10.68 -10.30
CA ILE A 192 -7.63 11.71 -11.34
C ILE A 192 -6.20 12.20 -11.52
N LYS A 193 -5.90 12.75 -12.69
CA LYS A 193 -4.66 13.50 -12.90
C LYS A 193 -4.80 14.87 -12.23
N THR A 194 -3.83 15.21 -11.39
CA THR A 194 -3.76 16.48 -10.67
C THR A 194 -2.30 16.86 -10.41
N GLU A 195 -2.03 18.17 -10.33
CA GLU A 195 -0.73 18.73 -9.92
C GLU A 195 -0.47 18.55 -8.41
N ASN A 196 -1.51 18.27 -7.63
CA ASN A 196 -1.36 18.00 -6.20
C ASN A 196 -0.75 16.62 -5.98
N ARG A 197 0.59 16.54 -5.88
CA ARG A 197 1.27 15.25 -5.60
C ARG A 197 0.80 14.56 -4.31
N TYR A 198 0.28 15.30 -3.33
CA TYR A 198 -0.19 14.71 -2.06
C TYR A 198 -1.51 13.96 -2.24
N TYR A 199 -2.27 14.26 -3.30
CA TYR A 199 -3.49 13.54 -3.67
C TYR A 199 -3.27 12.02 -3.74
N TYR A 200 -2.13 11.59 -4.29
CA TYR A 200 -1.83 10.16 -4.47
C TYR A 200 -1.42 9.46 -3.17
N GLU A 201 -0.85 10.17 -2.20
CA GLU A 201 -0.53 9.63 -0.87
C GLU A 201 -1.81 9.40 -0.05
N GLU A 202 -2.78 10.31 -0.20
CA GLU A 202 -4.03 10.26 0.53
C GLU A 202 -5.14 9.47 -0.20
N TRP A 203 -4.92 9.07 -1.46
CA TRP A 203 -5.90 8.43 -2.34
C TRP A 203 -6.57 7.20 -1.70
N LEU A 204 -5.80 6.39 -0.98
CA LEU A 204 -6.31 5.16 -0.33
C LEU A 204 -7.40 5.46 0.72
N GLY A 205 -7.48 6.68 1.23
CA GLY A 205 -8.53 7.14 2.14
C GLY A 205 -9.83 7.57 1.45
N LYS A 206 -9.85 7.70 0.11
CA LYS A 206 -10.96 8.27 -0.68
C LYS A 206 -12.04 7.23 -1.02
N LYS A 207 -12.54 6.49 -0.01
CA LYS A 207 -13.62 5.50 -0.17
C LYS A 207 -14.97 6.21 -0.36
N VAL A 208 -15.64 5.92 -1.47
CA VAL A 208 -16.95 6.50 -1.80
C VAL A 208 -18.09 5.67 -1.20
N GLN A 209 -19.19 6.34 -0.81
CA GLN A 209 -20.36 5.68 -0.20
C GLN A 209 -21.28 5.01 -1.25
N THR A 210 -21.18 5.39 -2.53
CA THR A 210 -22.10 4.99 -3.60
C THR A 210 -21.37 4.47 -4.84
N LYS A 211 -22.11 4.17 -5.92
CA LYS A 211 -21.56 3.80 -7.24
C LYS A 211 -20.80 4.95 -7.94
N ASP A 212 -20.76 6.15 -7.35
CA ASP A 212 -20.08 7.32 -7.91
C ASP A 212 -18.55 7.23 -7.73
N LYS A 213 -17.95 6.28 -8.45
CA LYS A 213 -16.50 6.05 -8.48
C LYS A 213 -15.80 6.84 -9.57
N GLN A 214 -16.55 7.52 -10.43
CA GLN A 214 -16.03 8.28 -11.56
C GLN A 214 -16.18 9.76 -11.29
N ASN A 215 -15.07 10.45 -11.20
CA ASN A 215 -15.04 11.87 -10.96
C ASN A 215 -13.86 12.46 -11.75
N HIS A 216 -13.98 13.71 -12.14
CA HIS A 216 -12.98 14.43 -12.94
C HIS A 216 -12.30 15.56 -12.16
N ILE A 217 -12.77 15.86 -10.95
CA ILE A 217 -12.26 16.96 -10.10
C ILE A 217 -11.92 16.47 -8.70
N GLU A 218 -10.95 17.10 -8.03
CA GLU A 218 -10.59 16.73 -6.66
C GLU A 218 -11.71 17.12 -5.69
N ARG A 219 -12.18 16.18 -4.86
CA ARG A 219 -13.20 16.43 -3.82
C ARG A 219 -12.56 16.62 -2.44
N PRO A 220 -13.15 17.43 -1.56
CA PRO A 220 -12.69 17.58 -0.19
C PRO A 220 -12.83 16.26 0.59
N PHE A 221 -11.99 16.05 1.61
CA PHE A 221 -12.00 14.81 2.41
C PHE A 221 -13.34 14.50 3.09
N SER A 222 -14.11 15.54 3.41
CA SER A 222 -15.43 15.42 4.03
C SER A 222 -16.45 14.67 3.15
N TYR A 223 -16.18 14.53 1.86
CA TYR A 223 -17.02 13.76 0.94
C TYR A 223 -16.86 12.23 1.14
N TYR A 224 -15.70 11.78 1.59
CA TYR A 224 -15.39 10.35 1.66
C TYR A 224 -15.77 9.73 3.00
N THR A 225 -15.97 8.42 2.98
CA THR A 225 -16.25 7.65 4.20
C THR A 225 -15.05 7.71 5.14
N TYR A 226 -15.31 7.87 6.43
CA TYR A 226 -14.27 7.71 7.44
C TYR A 226 -13.78 6.25 7.48
N THR A 227 -12.48 6.03 7.26
CA THR A 227 -11.91 4.67 7.12
C THR A 227 -10.65 4.44 7.96
N ALA A 228 -10.35 5.29 8.94
CA ALA A 228 -9.14 5.10 9.76
C ALA A 228 -9.19 3.81 10.59
N ASP A 229 -10.37 3.42 11.05
CA ASP A 229 -10.59 2.20 11.84
C ASP A 229 -10.33 0.90 11.05
N SER A 230 -10.18 1.00 9.72
CA SER A 230 -9.87 -0.13 8.83
C SER A 230 -8.37 -0.22 8.48
N CYS A 231 -7.51 0.57 9.13
CA CYS A 231 -6.07 0.60 8.90
C CYS A 231 -5.27 -0.15 9.98
N TYR A 232 -4.25 -0.89 9.56
CA TYR A 232 -3.23 -1.50 10.40
C TYR A 232 -1.86 -0.91 10.06
N GLY A 233 -1.25 -0.19 11.01
CA GLY A 233 0.09 0.35 10.86
C GLY A 233 1.18 -0.57 11.42
N PHE A 234 2.38 -0.53 10.84
CA PHE A 234 3.61 -0.96 11.49
C PHE A 234 4.41 0.27 11.94
N ASN A 235 5.15 0.14 13.03
CA ASN A 235 6.12 1.16 13.48
C ASN A 235 7.55 0.72 13.11
N ALA A 236 8.46 1.69 13.04
CA ALA A 236 9.84 1.53 12.58
C ALA A 236 10.68 0.52 13.39
N ASN A 237 10.31 0.25 14.64
CA ASN A 237 11.04 -0.69 15.50
C ASN A 237 10.61 -2.16 15.33
N GLY A 238 9.87 -2.51 14.28
CA GLY A 238 9.27 -3.85 14.08
C GLY A 238 8.17 -4.20 15.09
N LYS A 239 7.92 -3.34 16.08
CA LYS A 239 6.80 -3.43 17.01
C LYS A 239 5.53 -2.98 16.27
N THR A 240 4.52 -3.84 16.25
CA THR A 240 3.23 -3.56 15.65
C THR A 240 2.51 -2.47 16.45
N ILE A 241 2.29 -1.30 15.84
CA ILE A 241 1.33 -0.31 16.34
C ILE A 241 0.12 -0.41 15.43
N LEU A 242 -0.80 -1.28 15.83
CA LEU A 242 -2.17 -1.18 15.35
C LEU A 242 -2.62 0.28 15.44
N ASN A 243 -3.28 0.79 14.40
CA ASN A 243 -4.12 1.97 14.58
C ASN A 243 -5.44 1.60 15.27
N ILE A 244 -5.48 0.44 15.97
CA ILE A 244 -6.27 0.28 17.18
C ILE A 244 -5.56 1.15 18.23
N GLY A 245 -5.81 2.44 18.19
CA GLY A 245 -5.23 3.33 19.18
C GLY A 245 -5.48 4.80 18.95
N SER A 246 -5.91 5.21 17.76
CA SER A 246 -6.52 6.53 17.61
C SER A 246 -8.01 6.40 17.91
N TRP A 247 -8.50 6.90 19.03
CA TRP A 247 -9.95 7.08 19.22
C TRP A 247 -10.29 8.55 19.08
N PHE A 248 -11.43 8.84 18.46
CA PHE A 248 -11.98 10.17 18.47
C PHE A 248 -12.50 10.47 19.87
N ASP A 249 -11.89 11.44 20.54
CA ASP A 249 -12.36 11.89 21.84
C ASP A 249 -13.38 13.01 21.64
N ASN A 250 -14.67 12.66 21.75
CA ASN A 250 -15.80 13.58 21.67
C ASN A 250 -15.71 14.75 22.66
N THR A 251 -15.01 14.58 23.79
CA THR A 251 -14.86 15.65 24.79
C THR A 251 -13.85 16.71 24.37
N THR A 252 -12.83 16.32 23.59
CA THR A 252 -11.78 17.23 23.12
C THR A 252 -11.90 17.59 21.65
N ASN A 253 -12.83 16.95 20.93
CA ASN A 253 -12.99 17.03 19.49
C ASN A 253 -11.68 16.74 18.73
N ARG A 254 -10.87 15.81 19.26
CA ARG A 254 -9.54 15.45 18.75
C ARG A 254 -9.37 13.95 18.75
N TYR A 255 -8.61 13.45 17.77
CA TYR A 255 -8.13 12.07 17.78
C TYR A 255 -7.00 11.93 18.79
N LYS A 256 -7.17 11.05 19.78
CA LYS A 256 -6.16 10.73 20.80
C LYS A 256 -5.52 9.39 20.50
N ARG A 257 -4.19 9.30 20.66
CA ARG A 257 -3.44 8.04 20.59
C ARG A 257 -3.50 7.33 21.94
N LEU A 258 -3.61 6.00 21.94
CA LEU A 258 -3.44 5.18 23.15
C LEU A 258 -2.07 5.52 23.75
N PRO A 259 -2.00 5.77 25.07
CA PRO A 259 -0.73 5.99 25.72
C PRO A 259 0.16 4.75 25.54
N ASN A 260 1.45 5.00 25.26
CA ASN A 260 2.48 3.98 25.06
C ASN A 260 2.67 3.11 26.30
#